data_AF-A0A355CEG3-F1
#
_entry.id   AF-A0A355CEG3-F1
#
_cell.length_a   1.000
_cell.length_b   1.000
_cell.length_c   1.000
_cell.angle_alpha   90.00
_cell.angle_beta   90.00
_cell.angle_gamma   90.00
#
_symmetry.space_group_name_H-M   'P 1'
#
loop_
_entity.id
_entity.type
_entity.pdbx_description
1 polymer ?
#
loop_
_entity_poly.entity_id
_entity_poly.type
_entity_poly.pdbx_seq_one_letter_code
_entity_poly.pdbx_strand_id
1 'polypeptide(L)'
;MQRSRIRTVVEAKPACYNHNIETVRRLQGPVRRGAKYDRSLDVLRIVKEFDPSIPTKSGLMLGHGETEAEIVAAMADLRAVGCDRLTLGQ
;
A
#
# COMPACT_ATOMS: atom_id res chain seq x y z
N MET A 1 16.87 2.84 -8.71
CA MET A 1 16.47 1.47 -9.09
C MET A 1 14.99 1.18 -8.84
N GLN A 2 14.43 1.40 -7.63
CA GLN A 2 12.99 1.18 -7.37
C GLN A 2 12.10 2.30 -7.94
N ARG A 3 12.43 3.57 -7.67
CA ARG A 3 11.68 4.73 -8.23
C ARG A 3 11.58 4.69 -9.76
N SER A 4 12.66 4.32 -10.46
CA SER A 4 12.66 4.21 -11.91
C SER A 4 11.71 3.12 -12.42
N ARG A 5 11.62 1.97 -11.73
CA ARG A 5 10.65 0.91 -12.06
C ARG A 5 9.21 1.37 -11.85
N ILE A 6 8.93 2.08 -10.76
CA ILE A 6 7.61 2.66 -10.49
C ILE A 6 7.25 3.67 -11.58
N ARG A 7 8.19 4.56 -11.94
CA ARG A 7 8.01 5.54 -13.00
C ARG A 7 7.60 4.91 -14.33
N THR A 8 8.27 3.83 -14.75
CA THR A 8 7.91 3.11 -15.98
C THR A 8 6.45 2.65 -15.99
N VAL A 9 5.93 2.16 -14.85
CA VAL A 9 4.52 1.75 -14.74
C VAL A 9 3.57 2.95 -14.70
N VAL A 10 3.95 4.03 -14.00
CA VAL A 10 3.19 5.28 -13.96
C VAL A 10 3.04 5.91 -15.36
N GLU A 11 4.12 5.91 -16.15
CA GLU A 11 4.13 6.46 -17.51
C GLU A 11 3.21 5.69 -18.47
N ALA A 12 2.88 4.42 -18.17
CA ALA A 12 1.87 3.65 -18.90
C ALA A 12 0.41 4.05 -18.56
N LYS A 13 0.22 5.01 -17.63
CA LYS A 13 -1.08 5.60 -17.24
C LYS A 13 -2.15 4.56 -16.88
N PRO A 14 -1.92 3.68 -15.90
CA PRO A 14 -2.93 2.73 -15.48
C PRO A 14 -4.16 3.45 -14.93
N ALA A 15 -5.35 2.88 -15.17
CA ALA A 15 -6.60 3.37 -14.59
C ALA A 15 -6.60 3.35 -13.04
N CYS A 16 -5.76 2.50 -12.45
CA CYS A 16 -5.50 2.44 -11.03
C CYS A 16 -4.15 1.77 -10.78
N TYR A 17 -3.32 2.32 -9.90
CA TYR A 17 -2.11 1.67 -9.42
C TYR A 17 -2.42 0.95 -8.11
N ASN A 18 -2.37 -0.39 -8.08
CA ASN A 18 -2.61 -1.17 -6.86
C ASN A 18 -1.30 -1.71 -6.28
N HIS A 19 -1.09 -1.52 -4.97
CA HIS A 19 -0.02 -2.17 -4.22
C HIS A 19 -0.47 -2.44 -2.79
N ASN A 20 -0.70 -3.71 -2.45
CA ASN A 20 -1.21 -4.09 -1.14
C ASN A 20 -0.13 -4.02 -0.05
N ILE A 21 -0.53 -3.55 1.13
CA ILE A 21 0.22 -3.75 2.37
C ILE A 21 -0.08 -5.11 3.00
N GLU A 22 -1.21 -5.74 2.67
CA GLU A 22 -1.74 -7.05 3.10
C GLU A 22 -2.06 -7.18 4.60
N THR A 23 -1.22 -6.65 5.48
CA THR A 23 -1.45 -6.78 6.93
C THR A 23 -0.86 -5.59 7.68
N VAL A 24 -1.17 -5.52 8.98
CA VAL A 24 -0.70 -4.47 9.89
C VAL A 24 0.81 -4.57 10.15
N ARG A 25 1.41 -3.45 10.59
CA ARG A 25 2.87 -3.30 10.77
C ARG A 25 3.51 -4.45 11.58
N ARG A 26 2.89 -4.86 12.69
CA ARG A 26 3.36 -5.94 13.57
C ARG A 26 3.45 -7.29 12.85
N LEU A 27 2.52 -7.57 11.94
CA LEU A 27 2.37 -8.88 11.29
C LEU A 27 3.09 -9.00 9.93
N GLN A 28 3.74 -7.94 9.45
CA GLN A 28 4.44 -7.97 8.15
C GLN A 28 5.49 -9.08 8.04
N GLY A 29 6.30 -9.29 9.09
CA GLY A 29 7.35 -10.31 9.06
C GLY A 29 6.78 -11.73 8.89
N PRO A 30 5.84 -12.16 9.75
CA PRO A 30 5.17 -13.45 9.63
C PRO A 30 4.38 -13.63 8.34
N VAL A 31 3.61 -12.62 7.91
CA VAL A 31 2.68 -12.74 6.76
C VAL A 31 3.39 -12.54 5.41
N ARG A 32 4.38 -11.64 5.32
CA ARG A 32 5.02 -11.24 4.05
C ARG A 32 6.54 -11.27 4.12
N ARG A 33 7.11 -12.48 4.06
CA ARG A 33 8.57 -12.65 3.98
C ARG A 33 9.16 -11.86 2.79
N GLY A 34 10.10 -10.96 3.08
CA GLY A 34 10.78 -10.14 2.07
C GLY A 34 10.14 -8.77 1.81
N ALA A 35 8.91 -8.52 2.28
CA ALA A 35 8.30 -7.20 2.25
C ALA A 35 8.58 -6.42 3.55
N LYS A 36 8.44 -5.09 3.48
CA LYS A 36 8.53 -4.18 4.64
C LYS A 36 7.38 -3.19 4.56
N TYR A 37 6.75 -2.94 5.71
CA TYR A 37 5.57 -2.07 5.81
C TYR A 37 5.81 -0.70 5.15
N ASP A 38 6.85 0.01 5.60
CA ASP A 38 7.14 1.37 5.13
C ASP A 38 7.54 1.40 3.66
N ARG A 39 8.25 0.36 3.19
CA ARG A 39 8.57 0.23 1.76
C ARG A 39 7.31 0.07 0.91
N SER A 40 6.29 -0.64 1.41
CA SER A 40 5.00 -0.74 0.70
C SER A 40 4.26 0.60 0.69
N LEU A 41 4.25 1.35 1.79
CA LEU A 41 3.66 2.69 1.82
C LEU A 41 4.39 3.65 0.87
N ASP A 42 5.72 3.57 0.83
CA ASP A 42 6.54 4.38 -0.07
C ASP A 42 6.22 4.13 -1.55
N VAL A 43 5.85 2.91 -1.96
CA VAL A 43 5.43 2.65 -3.34
C VAL A 43 4.23 3.52 -3.72
N LEU A 44 3.21 3.59 -2.86
CA LEU A 44 2.00 4.38 -3.09
C LEU A 44 2.31 5.89 -3.09
N ARG A 45 3.12 6.33 -2.12
CA ARG A 45 3.61 7.73 -2.04
C ARG A 45 4.35 8.14 -3.32
N ILE A 46 5.26 7.29 -3.81
CA ILE A 46 6.05 7.55 -5.01
C ILE A 46 5.16 7.65 -6.26
N VAL A 47 4.10 6.85 -6.36
CA VAL A 47 3.13 6.98 -7.46
C VAL A 47 2.50 8.36 -7.45
N LYS A 48 2.04 8.84 -6.27
CA LYS A 48 1.46 10.18 -6.12
C LYS A 48 2.44 11.31 -6.42
N GLU A 49 3.73 11.11 -6.12
CA GLU A 49 4.77 12.08 -6.47
C GLU A 49 5.04 12.16 -7.98
N PHE A 50 4.91 11.05 -8.72
CA PHE A 50 5.11 11.05 -10.16
C PHE A 50 3.88 11.54 -10.92
N ASP A 51 2.69 11.07 -10.53
CA ASP A 51 1.43 11.51 -11.11
C ASP A 51 0.30 11.43 -10.07
N PRO A 52 -0.09 12.56 -9.44
CA PRO A 52 -1.14 12.56 -8.43
C PRO A 52 -2.53 12.25 -9.00
N SER A 53 -2.72 12.34 -10.33
CA SER A 53 -3.99 12.05 -10.99
C SER A 53 -4.31 10.56 -11.07
N ILE A 54 -3.31 9.68 -10.96
CA ILE A 54 -3.51 8.24 -10.98
C ILE A 54 -4.13 7.80 -9.64
N PRO A 55 -5.30 7.14 -9.66
CA PRO A 55 -5.86 6.55 -8.45
C PRO A 55 -4.97 5.43 -7.93
N THR A 56 -4.69 5.45 -6.64
CA THR A 56 -3.91 4.43 -5.93
C THR A 56 -4.83 3.57 -5.08
N LYS A 57 -4.47 2.29 -4.96
CA LYS A 57 -5.22 1.30 -4.18
C LYS A 57 -4.29 0.44 -3.35
N SER A 58 -4.79 0.01 -2.19
CA SER A 58 -4.16 -1.00 -1.36
C SER A 58 -5.21 -1.96 -0.78
N GLY A 59 -4.75 -3.04 -0.16
CA GLY A 59 -5.57 -4.05 0.47
C GLY A 59 -4.99 -4.54 1.80
N LEU A 60 -5.89 -4.97 2.68
CA LEU A 60 -5.61 -5.69 3.92
C LEU A 60 -6.41 -7.01 3.91
N MET A 61 -5.74 -8.12 4.21
CA MET A 61 -6.37 -9.38 4.57
C MET A 61 -6.52 -9.42 6.09
N LEU A 62 -7.73 -9.71 6.54
CA LEU A 62 -8.12 -9.79 7.95
C LEU A 62 -8.06 -11.25 8.43
N GLY A 63 -8.11 -11.45 9.74
CA GLY A 63 -8.09 -12.78 10.36
C GLY A 63 -6.70 -13.36 10.59
N HIS A 64 -5.63 -12.56 10.52
CA HIS A 64 -4.25 -13.00 10.75
C HIS A 64 -3.76 -12.73 12.18
N GLY A 65 -4.65 -12.24 13.06
CA GLY A 65 -4.34 -11.89 14.45
C GLY A 65 -4.04 -10.40 14.65
N GLU A 66 -4.41 -9.56 13.69
CA GLU A 66 -4.47 -8.11 13.85
C GLU A 66 -5.61 -7.69 14.77
N THR A 67 -5.45 -6.56 15.45
CA THR A 67 -6.52 -5.91 16.22
C THR A 67 -7.19 -4.82 15.39
N GLU A 68 -8.43 -4.46 15.75
CA GLU A 68 -9.14 -3.34 15.10
C GLU A 68 -8.34 -2.02 15.17
N ALA A 69 -7.70 -1.74 16.31
CA ALA A 69 -6.85 -0.57 16.47
C ALA A 69 -5.67 -0.55 15.47
N GLU A 70 -5.07 -1.72 15.20
CA GLU A 70 -3.99 -1.83 14.21
C GLU A 70 -4.51 -1.71 12.78
N ILE A 71 -5.73 -2.17 12.50
CA ILE A 71 -6.39 -1.96 11.19
C ILE A 71 -6.62 -0.47 10.97
N VAL A 72 -7.19 0.24 11.95
CA VAL A 72 -7.43 1.69 11.87
C VAL A 72 -6.12 2.45 11.70
N ALA A 73 -5.08 2.09 12.44
CA ALA A 73 -3.74 2.67 12.25
C ALA A 73 -3.20 2.43 10.84
N ALA A 74 -3.36 1.21 10.30
CA ALA A 74 -2.95 0.92 8.93
C ALA A 74 -3.75 1.70 7.87
N MET A 75 -5.04 1.94 8.11
CA MET A 75 -5.86 2.81 7.26
C MET A 75 -5.39 4.25 7.30
N ALA A 76 -5.04 4.77 8.48
CA ALA A 76 -4.48 6.11 8.64
C ALA A 76 -3.13 6.24 7.92
N ASP A 77 -2.25 5.25 8.05
CA ASP A 77 -0.96 5.20 7.35
C ASP A 77 -1.14 5.20 5.82
N LEU A 78 -2.10 4.42 5.30
CA LEU A 78 -2.43 4.42 3.88
C LEU A 78 -2.98 5.78 3.41
N ARG A 79 -3.83 6.43 4.19
CA ARG A 79 -4.35 7.76 3.87
C ARG A 79 -3.25 8.83 3.90
N ALA A 80 -2.29 8.73 4.83
CA ALA A 80 -1.17 9.65 4.94
C ALA A 80 -0.25 9.65 3.70
N VAL A 81 -0.16 8.51 2.98
CA VAL A 81 0.59 8.40 1.72
C VAL A 81 -0.27 8.63 0.47
N GLY A 82 -1.51 9.10 0.63
CA GLY A 82 -2.41 9.44 -0.48
C GLY A 82 -3.08 8.24 -1.14
N CYS A 83 -3.21 7.09 -0.45
CA CYS A 83 -3.96 5.96 -0.96
C CYS A 83 -5.46 6.31 -1.12
N ASP A 84 -6.03 6.15 -2.31
CA ASP A 84 -7.40 6.58 -2.62
C ASP A 84 -8.46 5.49 -2.37
N ARG A 85 -8.06 4.23 -2.54
CA ARG A 85 -8.98 3.07 -2.50
C ARG A 85 -8.44 2.00 -1.58
N LEU A 86 -9.33 1.37 -0.81
CA LEU A 86 -8.98 0.30 0.11
C LEU A 86 -9.90 -0.89 -0.11
N THR A 87 -9.34 -2.10 -0.07
CA THR A 87 -10.09 -3.34 0.08
C THR A 87 -9.76 -4.01 1.41
N LEU A 88 -10.78 -4.45 2.11
CA LEU A 88 -10.68 -5.31 3.29
C LEU A 88 -11.34 -6.64 2.93
N GLY A 89 -10.61 -7.74 3.11
CA GLY A 89 -11.10 -9.09 2.81
C GLY A 89 -10.67 -10.08 3.87
N GLN A 90 -11.34 -11.23 3.90
CA GLN A 90 -10.99 -12.39 4.72
C GLN A 90 -10.45 -13.51 3.83
#